data_AF-A0A3A5KCW2-F1
#
_entry.id   AF-A0A3A5KCW2-F1
#
_cell.length_a   1.000
_cell.length_b   1.000
_cell.length_c   1.000
_cell.angle_alpha   90.00
_cell.angle_beta   90.00
_cell.angle_gamma   90.00
#
_symmetry.space_group_name_H-M   'P 1'
#
loop_
_entity.id
_entity.type
_entity.pdbx_description
1 polymer ?
#
loop_
_entity_poly.entity_id
_entity_poly.type
_entity_poly.pdbx_seq_one_letter_code
_entity_poly.pdbx_strand_id
1 'polypeptide(L)' 'MKLSANPKSPHYVRDLIGHNRILLHGVDMRDVTFANDEAGYIIRTKRDDKGNLVTKGNLIVHERVYGAVQIIDLRQQ' A
#
# COMPACT_ATOMS: atom_id res chain seq x y z
N MET A 1 8.76 7.83 -6.74
CA MET A 1 8.48 7.78 -5.29
C MET A 1 8.23 6.37 -4.75
N LYS A 2 8.88 6.05 -3.63
CA LYS A 2 8.71 4.80 -2.88
C LYS A 2 8.29 5.12 -1.45
N LEU A 3 7.27 4.43 -0.94
CA LEU A 3 6.82 4.56 0.44
C LEU A 3 6.59 3.19 1.08
N SER A 4 6.88 3.09 2.37
CA SER A 4 6.77 1.85 3.15
C SER A 4 6.20 2.10 4.53
N ALA A 5 5.32 1.21 5.00
CA ALA A 5 4.85 1.19 6.38
C ALA A 5 5.80 0.40 7.31
N ASN A 6 6.87 -0.20 6.80
CA ASN A 6 7.83 -0.97 7.60
C ASN A 6 8.89 -0.03 8.20
N PRO A 7 9.02 0.08 9.54
CA PRO A 7 10.00 0.95 10.22
C PRO A 7 11.46 0.64 9.89
N LYS A 8 11.76 -0.57 9.40
CA LYS A 8 13.11 -0.98 8.99
C LYS A 8 13.42 -0.63 7.53
N SER A 9 12.45 -0.11 6.77
CA SER A 9 12.66 0.27 5.38
C SER A 9 13.33 1.64 5.28
N PRO A 10 14.27 1.86 4.33
CA PRO A 10 14.79 3.20 4.05
C PRO A 10 13.72 4.16 3.48
N HIS A 11 12.54 3.64 3.12
CA HIS A 11 11.40 4.39 2.60
C HIS A 11 10.26 4.47 3.62
N TYR A 12 10.56 4.29 4.91
CA TYR A 12 9.55 4.29 5.96
C TYR A 12 8.83 5.64 6.09
N VAL A 13 7.51 5.58 6.14
CA VAL A 13 6.62 6.72 6.43
C VAL A 13 5.70 6.30 7.56
N ARG A 14 5.82 6.98 8.72
CA ARG A 14 5.07 6.65 9.94
C ARG A 14 3.56 6.60 9.71
N ASP A 15 3.04 7.57 8.96
CA ASP A 15 1.61 7.71 8.68
C ASP A 15 1.34 7.52 7.19
N LEU A 16 1.87 6.42 6.62
CA LEU A 16 1.72 6.10 5.20
C LEU A 16 0.26 6.26 4.74
N ILE A 17 -0.67 5.68 5.49
CA ILE A 17 -2.11 5.68 5.19
C ILE A 17 -2.79 6.99 5.67
N GLY A 18 -2.21 7.69 6.65
CA GLY A 18 -2.80 8.90 7.23
C GLY A 18 -2.62 10.15 6.37
N HIS A 19 -1.52 10.22 5.61
CA HIS A 19 -1.16 11.42 4.85
C HIS A 19 -0.93 11.17 3.36
N ASN A 20 -0.99 9.93 2.90
CA ASN A 20 -0.83 9.63 1.48
C ASN A 20 -2.03 8.84 0.97
N ARG A 21 -2.58 9.26 -0.17
CA ARG A 21 -3.52 8.46 -0.95
C ARG A 21 -2.74 7.72 -2.04
N ILE A 22 -2.93 6.41 -2.13
CA ILE A 22 -2.26 5.55 -3.11
C ILE A 22 -3.30 5.08 -4.10
N LEU A 23 -3.12 5.42 -5.38
CA LEU A 23 -3.99 4.97 -6.46
C LEU A 23 -3.30 3.86 -7.26
N LEU A 24 -4.04 2.83 -7.64
CA LEU A 24 -3.63 1.82 -8.60
C LEU A 24 -4.64 1.83 -9.76
N HIS A 25 -4.18 2.14 -10.97
CA HIS A 25 -5.05 2.38 -12.13
C HIS A 25 -6.17 3.41 -11.84
N GLY A 26 -5.84 4.45 -11.08
CA GLY A 26 -6.80 5.50 -10.68
C GLY A 26 -7.76 5.11 -9.55
N VAL A 27 -7.71 3.87 -9.06
CA VAL A 27 -8.56 3.39 -7.95
C VAL A 27 -7.84 3.58 -6.62
N ASP A 28 -8.53 4.15 -5.63
CA ASP A 28 -7.99 4.34 -4.27
C ASP A 28 -7.79 3.00 -3.56
N MET A 29 -6.55 2.75 -3.13
CA MET A 29 -6.12 1.49 -2.55
C MET A 29 -5.99 1.59 -1.04
N ARG A 30 -6.68 0.68 -0.35
CA ARG A 30 -6.61 0.53 1.11
C ARG A 30 -5.61 -0.53 1.53
N ASP A 31 -5.23 -0.50 2.80
CA ASP A 31 -4.36 -1.49 3.46
C ASP A 31 -3.00 -1.68 2.76
N VAL A 32 -2.49 -0.62 2.12
CA VAL A 32 -1.21 -0.62 1.43
C VAL A 32 -0.08 -0.52 2.45
N THR A 33 0.86 -1.46 2.39
CA THR A 33 2.06 -1.48 3.24
C THR A 33 3.30 -1.02 2.50
N PHE A 34 3.27 -1.01 1.17
CA PHE A 34 4.33 -0.48 0.33
C PHE A 34 3.78 -0.02 -1.03
N ALA A 35 4.30 1.08 -1.55
CA ALA A 35 4.00 1.54 -2.92
C ALA A 35 5.27 2.02 -3.61
N ASN A 36 5.35 1.76 -4.92
CA ASN A 36 6.42 2.19 -5.78
C ASN A 36 5.84 2.54 -7.15
N ASP A 37 5.80 3.84 -7.45
CA ASP A 37 5.29 4.39 -8.71
C ASP A 37 6.20 4.07 -9.91
N GLU A 38 7.52 4.16 -9.74
CA GLU A 38 8.54 3.93 -10.76
C GLU A 38 8.52 2.48 -11.23
N ALA A 39 8.39 1.53 -10.30
CA ALA A 39 8.29 0.12 -10.63
C ALA A 39 6.86 -0.36 -10.91
N GLY A 40 5.86 0.51 -10.75
CA GLY A 40 4.46 0.21 -11.03
C GLY A 40 3.88 -0.93 -10.20
N TYR A 41 4.07 -0.92 -8.87
CA TYR A 41 3.41 -1.90 -8.00
C TYR A 41 3.16 -1.40 -6.58
N ILE A 42 2.21 -2.06 -5.93
CA ILE A 42 1.96 -1.95 -4.49
C ILE A 42 2.10 -3.31 -3.80
N ILE A 43 2.33 -3.29 -2.50
CA ILE A 43 2.09 -4.42 -1.60
C ILE A 43 0.98 -4.01 -0.65
N ARG A 44 -0.06 -4.83 -0.56
CA ARG A 44 -1.20 -4.59 0.33
C ARG A 44 -1.54 -5.84 1.13
N THR A 45 -2.26 -5.66 2.22
CA THR A 45 -2.91 -6.77 2.91
C THR A 45 -3.99 -7.38 2.02
N LYS A 46 -3.97 -8.71 1.87
CA LYS A 46 -4.94 -9.43 1.05
C LYS A 46 -6.28 -9.52 1.79
N ARG A 47 -7.37 -9.24 1.07
CA ARG A 47 -8.74 -9.49 1.52
C ARG A 47 -9.41 -10.56 0.66
N ASP A 48 -10.32 -11.32 1.26
CA ASP A 48 -11.19 -12.24 0.52
C ASP A 48 -12.33 -11.48 -0.17
N ASP A 49 -13.18 -12.21 -0.90
CA ASP A 49 -14.36 -11.70 -1.61
C ASP A 49 -15.43 -11.09 -0.69
N LYS A 50 -15.40 -11.43 0.60
CA LYS A 50 -16.27 -10.87 1.65
C LYS A 50 -15.64 -9.67 2.37
N GLY A 51 -14.42 -9.29 1.99
CA GLY A 51 -13.68 -8.19 2.58
C GLY A 51 -12.96 -8.53 3.89
N ASN A 52 -12.88 -9.79 4.31
CA ASN A 52 -12.13 -10.21 5.49
C ASN A 52 -10.63 -10.28 5.20
N LEU A 53 -9.81 -10.08 6.23
CA LEU A 53 -8.35 -10.25 6.12
C LEU A 53 -8.01 -11.72 5.89
N VAL A 54 -7.20 -12.00 4.88
CA VAL A 54 -6.68 -13.35 4.65
C VAL A 54 -5.47 -13.59 5.56
N THR A 55 -5.49 -14.69 6.30
CA THR A 55 -4.39 -15.10 7.19
C THR A 55 -3.84 -16.47 6.83
N LYS A 56 -2.58 -16.73 7.20
CA LYS A 56 -1.94 -18.04 7.16
C LYS A 56 -1.41 -18.35 8.55
N GLY A 57 -2.22 -19.05 9.35
CA GLY A 57 -1.99 -19.17 10.80
C GLY A 57 -2.11 -17.80 11.46
N ASN A 58 -1.07 -17.39 12.19
CA ASN A 58 -1.05 -16.11 12.91
C ASN A 58 -0.49 -14.94 12.07
N LEU A 59 -0.27 -15.15 10.77
CA LEU A 59 0.31 -14.14 9.88
C LEU A 59 -0.75 -13.59 8.92
N ILE A 60 -0.79 -12.27 8.79
CA ILE A 60 -1.58 -11.59 7.76
C ILE A 60 -0.91 -11.82 6.40
N VAL A 61 -1.70 -12.20 5.40
CA VAL A 61 -1.20 -12.42 4.04
C VAL A 61 -1.13 -11.09 3.30
N HIS A 62 -0.01 -10.85 2.64
CA HIS A 62 0.17 -9.71 1.74
C HIS A 62 0.25 -10.19 0.30
N GLU A 63 -0.17 -9.33 -0.61
CA GLU A 63 -0.05 -9.56 -2.05
C GLU A 63 0.61 -8.38 -2.74
N ARG A 64 1.37 -8.68 -3.81
CA ARG A 64 1.92 -7.68 -4.71
C ARG A 64 0.98 -7.52 -5.90
N VAL A 65 0.58 -6.29 -6.19
CA VAL A 65 -0.29 -5.97 -7.32
C VAL A 65 0.43 -4.97 -8.23
N TYR A 66 0.55 -5.32 -9.50
CA TYR A 66 1.20 -4.49 -10.51
C TYR A 66 0.19 -3.58 -11.21
N GLY A 67 0.66 -2.41 -11.65
CA GLY A 67 -0.17 -1.45 -12.37
C GLY A 67 0.38 -0.03 -12.35
N ALA A 68 -0.37 0.90 -12.95
CA ALA A 68 -0.05 2.32 -12.88
C ALA A 68 -0.30 2.82 -11.46
N VAL A 69 0.78 3.10 -10.72
CA VAL A 69 0.71 3.55 -9.32
C VAL A 69 0.88 5.06 -9.26
N GLN A 70 0.03 5.73 -8.50
CA GLN A 70 0.15 7.16 -8.20
C GLN A 70 0.12 7.35 -6.68
N ILE A 71 0.98 8.23 -6.19
CA ILE A 71 1.10 8.54 -4.76
C ILE A 71 0.82 10.03 -4.59
N ILE A 72 -0.20 10.35 -3.80
CA ILE A 72 -0.66 11.73 -3.57
C ILE A 72 -0.42 12.08 -2.11
N ASP A 73 0.45 13.05 -1.84
CA ASP A 73 0.66 13.61 -0.50
C ASP A 73 -0.48 14.59 -0.17
N LEU A 74 -1.26 14.26 0.87
CA LEU A 74 -2.44 15.03 1.27
C LEU A 74 -2.09 16.23 2.16
N ARG A 75 -0.82 16.39 2.58
CA ARG A 75 -0.39 17.53 3.42
C ARG A 75 -0.15 18.81 2.62
N GLN A 76 -0.10 18.71 1.29
CA GLN A 76 0.16 19.83 0.39
C GLN A 76 -1.12 20.40 -0.25
N GLN A 77 -2.29 20.03 0.28
CA GLN A 77 -3.60 20.58 -0.09
C GLN A 77 -4.06 21.59 0.94
#